data_AF-A0A415IJI2-F1
#
_entry.id   AF-A0A415IJI2-F1
#
_cell.length_a   1.000
_cell.length_b   1.000
_cell.length_c   1.000
_cell.angle_alpha   90.00
_cell.angle_beta   90.00
_cell.angle_gamma   90.00
#
_symmetry.space_group_name_H-M   'P 1'
#
loop_
_entity.id
_entity.type
_entity.pdbx_description
1 polymer ?
#
loop_
_entity_poly.entity_id
_entity_poly.type
_entity_poly.pdbx_seq_one_letter_code
_entity_poly.pdbx_strand_id
1 'polypeptide(L)'
;MAKLIVGQNDLATVNPDLAAEWHPTKNNCLRPTQVTAGSNRKVWWKGTCGHEWEAVIGNRSRGIGCPHCSKRHVVEGVNDLVTVNPSLAAEWHPTKNGRLRPMQIAGKSNKKAWWLGKCGHEWEAAIYSRAAGKGCPYCHGKKER
;
A
#
# COMPACT_ATOMS: atom_id res chain seq x y z
N MET A 1 3.17 5.10 28.96
CA MET A 1 2.39 3.89 28.59
C MET A 1 1.40 3.63 29.71
N ALA A 2 0.11 3.50 29.42
CA ALA A 2 -0.87 3.15 30.46
C ALA A 2 -0.60 1.73 30.98
N LYS A 3 -0.76 1.50 32.29
CA LYS A 3 -0.65 0.18 32.90
C LYS A 3 -1.73 -0.74 32.33
N LEU A 4 -1.37 -1.96 31.95
CA LEU A 4 -2.32 -2.98 31.49
C LEU A 4 -3.21 -3.45 32.65
N ILE A 5 -4.51 -3.49 32.41
CA ILE A 5 -5.54 -4.04 33.30
C ILE A 5 -6.41 -4.97 32.44
N VAL A 6 -6.25 -6.28 32.66
CA VAL A 6 -7.00 -7.32 31.93
C VAL A 6 -8.49 -7.19 32.22
N GLY A 7 -9.32 -7.28 31.19
CA GLY A 7 -10.77 -7.07 31.26
C GLY A 7 -11.20 -5.60 31.23
N GLN A 8 -10.26 -4.66 31.11
CA GLN A 8 -10.57 -3.22 31.09
C GLN A 8 -9.90 -2.49 29.92
N ASN A 9 -8.58 -2.64 29.74
CA ASN A 9 -7.83 -1.90 28.72
C ASN A 9 -6.91 -2.77 27.85
N ASP A 10 -7.02 -4.09 27.98
CA ASP A 10 -6.35 -5.03 27.07
C ASP A 10 -7.01 -5.01 25.69
N LEU A 11 -6.26 -5.42 24.67
CA LEU A 11 -6.68 -5.39 23.27
C LEU A 11 -7.96 -6.21 23.04
N ALA A 12 -8.10 -7.38 23.67
CA ALA A 12 -9.27 -8.23 23.49
C ALA A 12 -10.54 -7.56 24.01
N THR A 13 -10.45 -6.88 25.15
CA THR A 13 -11.58 -6.17 25.75
C THR A 13 -11.97 -4.94 24.94
N VAL A 14 -11.00 -4.09 24.56
CA VAL A 14 -11.32 -2.79 23.95
C VAL A 14 -11.51 -2.87 22.43
N ASN A 15 -11.01 -3.91 21.78
CA ASN A 15 -11.14 -4.10 20.34
C ASN A 15 -11.20 -5.60 19.97
N PRO A 16 -12.35 -6.25 20.21
CA PRO A 16 -12.52 -7.68 19.96
C PRO A 16 -12.37 -8.06 18.48
N ASP A 17 -12.82 -7.20 17.56
CA ASP A 17 -12.67 -7.44 16.11
C ASP A 17 -11.20 -7.48 15.70
N LEU A 18 -10.39 -6.55 16.21
CA LEU A 18 -8.96 -6.56 15.96
C LEU A 18 -8.27 -7.76 16.65
N ALA A 19 -8.70 -8.14 17.85
CA ALA A 19 -8.19 -9.33 18.53
C ALA A 19 -8.50 -10.62 17.75
N ALA A 20 -9.59 -10.67 16.98
CA ALA A 20 -9.90 -11.79 16.08
C ALA A 20 -8.90 -11.90 14.90
N GLU A 21 -8.25 -10.81 14.52
CA GLU A 21 -7.17 -10.81 13.51
C GLU A 21 -5.80 -11.21 14.10
N TRP A 22 -5.71 -11.58 15.39
CA TRP A 22 -4.46 -12.01 16.01
C TRP A 22 -3.99 -13.33 15.38
N HIS A 23 -2.72 -13.38 14.96
CA HIS A 23 -2.23 -14.60 14.32
C HIS A 23 -2.21 -15.78 15.33
N PRO A 24 -2.74 -16.97 14.97
CA PRO A 24 -2.94 -18.07 15.93
C PRO A 24 -1.64 -18.68 16.48
N THR A 25 -0.57 -18.71 15.68
CA THR A 25 0.69 -19.42 16.04
C THR A 25 1.96 -18.58 16.02
N LYS A 26 2.00 -17.42 15.36
CA LYS A 26 3.24 -16.64 15.14
C LYS A 26 3.54 -15.60 16.22
N ASN A 27 2.71 -15.51 17.26
CA ASN A 27 2.91 -14.60 18.39
C ASN A 27 3.44 -15.29 19.65
N ASN A 28 3.98 -16.50 19.51
CA ASN A 28 4.42 -17.34 20.63
C ASN A 28 3.29 -17.47 21.67
N CYS A 29 3.60 -17.31 22.95
CA CYS A 29 2.60 -17.34 24.03
C CYS A 29 1.89 -15.99 24.27
N LEU A 30 2.14 -14.96 23.45
CA LEU A 30 1.54 -13.65 23.64
C LEU A 30 0.08 -13.61 23.16
N ARG A 31 -0.81 -13.20 24.06
CA ARG A 31 -2.25 -13.11 23.81
C ARG A 31 -2.74 -11.66 23.71
N PRO A 32 -3.84 -11.39 22.99
CA PRO A 32 -4.49 -10.07 22.98
C PRO A 32 -4.85 -9.53 24.37
N THR A 33 -5.14 -10.41 25.33
CA THR A 33 -5.43 -10.04 26.74
C THR A 33 -4.21 -9.57 27.54
N GLN A 34 -3.00 -9.71 26.98
CA GLN A 34 -1.72 -9.40 27.63
C GLN A 34 -1.07 -8.13 27.06
N VAL A 35 -1.79 -7.37 26.25
CA VAL A 35 -1.31 -6.15 25.59
C VAL A 35 -2.40 -5.10 25.59
N THR A 36 -2.03 -3.83 25.72
CA THR A 36 -2.98 -2.73 25.54
C THR A 36 -3.15 -2.42 24.05
N ALA A 37 -4.30 -1.88 23.66
CA ALA A 37 -4.54 -1.44 22.28
C ALA A 37 -3.56 -0.35 21.82
N GLY A 38 -2.98 0.43 22.73
CA GLY A 38 -1.96 1.44 22.42
C GLY A 38 -0.52 0.92 22.35
N SER A 39 -0.29 -0.39 22.44
CA SER A 39 1.06 -0.96 22.54
C SER A 39 1.89 -0.73 21.28
N ASN A 40 3.17 -0.39 21.47
CA ASN A 40 4.14 -0.28 20.37
C ASN A 40 4.74 -1.64 19.95
N ARG A 41 4.29 -2.75 20.54
CA ARG A 41 4.76 -4.09 20.16
C ARG A 41 4.34 -4.42 18.74
N LYS A 42 5.28 -4.95 17.97
CA LYS A 42 5.03 -5.54 16.65
C LYS A 42 4.67 -7.01 16.86
N VAL A 43 3.57 -7.44 16.25
CA VAL A 43 3.03 -8.79 16.33
C VAL A 43 2.53 -9.21 14.95
N TRP A 44 2.38 -10.51 14.75
CA TRP A 44 1.79 -11.10 13.56
C TRP A 44 0.27 -11.02 13.60
N TRP A 45 -0.31 -10.62 12.47
CA TRP A 45 -1.74 -10.55 12.21
C TRP A 45 -2.10 -11.54 11.11
N LYS A 46 -3.33 -12.04 11.15
CA LYS A 46 -3.95 -12.82 10.08
C LYS A 46 -5.33 -12.22 9.82
N GLY A 47 -5.43 -11.47 8.73
CA GLY A 47 -6.69 -10.84 8.35
C GLY A 47 -7.68 -11.87 7.80
N THR A 48 -8.96 -11.54 7.83
CA THR A 48 -10.03 -12.33 7.17
C THR A 48 -9.82 -12.48 5.67
N CYS A 49 -9.06 -11.56 5.07
CA CYS A 49 -8.57 -11.64 3.70
C CYS A 49 -7.54 -12.76 3.42
N GLY A 50 -7.13 -13.53 4.44
CA GLY A 50 -6.16 -14.62 4.32
C GLY A 50 -4.69 -14.17 4.36
N HIS A 51 -4.41 -12.88 4.26
CA HIS A 51 -3.05 -12.36 4.35
C HIS A 51 -2.52 -12.40 5.79
N GLU A 52 -1.22 -12.65 5.91
CA GLU A 52 -0.49 -12.65 7.17
C GLU A 52 0.60 -11.58 7.11
N TRP A 53 0.68 -10.69 8.10
CA TRP A 53 1.67 -9.61 8.12
C TRP A 53 2.04 -9.20 9.54
N GLU A 54 3.19 -8.56 9.70
CA GLU A 54 3.60 -7.94 10.97
C GLU A 54 3.21 -6.46 11.04
N ALA A 55 2.61 -6.05 12.14
CA ALA A 55 2.30 -4.64 12.40
C ALA A 55 2.28 -4.31 13.88
N VAL A 56 2.47 -3.02 14.19
CA VAL A 56 2.38 -2.47 15.54
C VAL A 56 0.93 -2.48 16.01
N ILE A 57 0.66 -2.97 17.22
CA ILE A 57 -0.70 -3.04 17.79
C ILE A 57 -1.38 -1.67 17.80
N GLY A 58 -0.72 -0.63 18.32
CA GLY A 58 -1.23 0.73 18.34
C GLY A 58 -1.58 1.31 16.96
N ASN A 59 -0.89 0.88 15.90
CA ASN A 59 -1.22 1.33 14.54
C ASN A 59 -2.48 0.65 14.03
N ARG A 60 -2.62 -0.65 14.30
CA ARG A 60 -3.80 -1.44 13.96
C ARG A 60 -5.04 -0.94 14.68
N SER A 61 -4.93 -0.65 15.97
CA SER A 61 -6.02 -0.08 16.78
C SER A 61 -6.46 1.31 16.32
N ARG A 62 -5.61 2.06 15.59
CA ARG A 62 -5.97 3.32 14.92
C ARG A 62 -6.62 3.13 13.54
N GLY A 63 -6.89 1.89 13.14
CA GLY A 63 -7.55 1.57 11.87
C GLY A 63 -6.60 1.33 10.69
N ILE A 64 -5.29 1.21 10.90
CA ILE A 64 -4.38 0.82 9.81
C ILE A 64 -4.62 -0.65 9.46
N GLY A 65 -5.27 -0.87 8.32
CA GLY A 65 -5.70 -2.17 7.80
C GLY A 65 -4.58 -3.11 7.32
N CYS A 66 -4.98 -4.24 6.73
CA CYS A 66 -4.05 -5.17 6.07
C CYS A 66 -3.27 -4.43 4.96
N PRO A 67 -1.92 -4.49 4.94
CA PRO A 67 -1.12 -3.80 3.94
C PRO A 67 -1.36 -4.33 2.52
N HIS A 68 -1.74 -5.61 2.39
CA HIS A 68 -2.06 -6.24 1.11
C HIS A 68 -3.42 -5.80 0.56
N CYS A 69 -4.43 -5.63 1.43
CA CYS A 69 -5.76 -5.14 1.03
C CYS A 69 -5.82 -3.63 0.90
N SER A 70 -5.00 -2.91 1.66
CA SER A 70 -4.77 -1.50 1.40
C SER A 70 -4.21 -1.38 -0.02
N LYS A 71 -4.70 -0.43 -0.83
CA LYS A 71 -4.34 -0.18 -2.25
C LYS A 71 -2.84 0.14 -2.48
N ARG A 72 -1.97 -0.21 -1.54
CA ARG A 72 -0.52 -0.05 -1.54
C ARG A 72 0.20 -1.28 -2.12
N HIS A 73 -0.40 -2.47 -2.08
CA HIS A 73 0.14 -3.64 -2.76
C HIS A 73 -0.42 -3.76 -4.18
N VAL A 74 0.49 -3.95 -5.13
CA VAL A 74 0.13 -4.20 -6.53
C VAL A 74 -0.16 -5.68 -6.67
N VAL A 75 -1.36 -5.99 -7.14
CA VAL A 75 -1.80 -7.31 -7.57
C VAL A 75 -1.94 -7.22 -9.09
N GLU A 76 -1.05 -7.92 -9.79
CA GLU A 76 -1.06 -8.04 -11.24
C GLU A 76 -2.41 -8.60 -11.72
N GLY A 77 -3.00 -7.98 -12.74
CA GLY A 77 -4.32 -8.34 -13.26
C GLY A 77 -5.49 -7.72 -12.51
N VAL A 78 -5.27 -7.01 -11.39
CA VAL A 78 -6.35 -6.48 -10.55
C VAL A 78 -6.24 -4.97 -10.38
N ASN A 79 -5.09 -4.47 -9.93
CA ASN A 79 -4.92 -3.05 -9.59
C ASN A 79 -3.62 -2.43 -10.11
N ASP A 80 -2.87 -3.15 -10.95
CA ASP A 80 -1.69 -2.64 -11.62
C ASP A 80 -2.05 -1.66 -12.75
N LEU A 81 -1.05 -0.90 -13.19
CA LEU A 81 -1.20 0.18 -14.17
C LEU A 81 -1.70 -0.34 -15.51
N VAL A 82 -1.28 -1.53 -15.94
CA VAL A 82 -1.73 -2.13 -17.21
C VAL A 82 -3.21 -2.47 -17.12
N THR A 83 -3.64 -3.08 -16.02
CA THR A 83 -5.06 -3.42 -15.81
C THR A 83 -5.95 -2.20 -15.67
N VAL A 84 -5.58 -1.23 -14.84
CA VAL A 84 -6.49 -0.11 -14.51
C VAL A 84 -6.37 1.09 -15.45
N ASN A 85 -5.27 1.20 -16.20
CA ASN A 85 -5.08 2.28 -17.17
C ASN A 85 -4.19 1.84 -18.37
N PRO A 86 -4.72 1.00 -19.28
CA PRO A 86 -3.98 0.48 -20.43
C PRO A 86 -3.41 1.56 -21.35
N SER A 87 -4.16 2.66 -21.55
CA SER A 87 -3.73 3.75 -22.42
C SER A 87 -2.52 4.51 -21.86
N LEU A 88 -2.48 4.70 -20.54
CA LEU A 88 -1.31 5.27 -19.88
C LEU A 88 -0.14 4.29 -19.88
N ALA A 89 -0.38 3.00 -19.65
CA ALA A 89 0.66 1.98 -19.72
C ALA A 89 1.34 1.92 -21.10
N ALA A 90 0.61 2.22 -22.19
CA ALA A 90 1.17 2.32 -23.54
C ALA A 90 2.18 3.46 -23.72
N GLU A 91 2.16 4.47 -22.84
CA GLU A 91 3.16 5.55 -22.83
C GLU A 91 4.38 5.23 -21.96
N TRP A 92 4.48 4.02 -21.39
CA TRP A 92 5.62 3.63 -20.57
C TRP A 92 6.91 3.62 -21.40
N HIS A 93 7.95 4.30 -20.93
CA HIS A 93 9.20 4.34 -21.68
C HIS A 93 9.85 2.94 -21.76
N PRO A 94 10.28 2.48 -22.95
CA PRO A 94 10.76 1.10 -23.15
C PRO A 94 12.07 0.77 -22.41
N THR A 95 13.00 1.73 -22.27
CA THR A 95 14.34 1.47 -21.71
C THR A 95 14.69 2.25 -20.43
N LYS A 96 14.14 3.46 -20.21
CA LYS A 96 14.54 4.36 -19.10
C LYS A 96 14.00 3.99 -17.71
N ASN A 97 13.11 3.00 -17.61
CA ASN A 97 12.56 2.54 -16.33
C ASN A 97 13.33 1.33 -15.74
N GLY A 98 14.44 0.93 -16.36
CA GLY A 98 15.28 -0.18 -15.88
C GLY A 98 14.48 -1.49 -15.77
N ARG A 99 14.46 -2.09 -14.58
CA ARG A 99 13.72 -3.34 -14.31
C ARG A 99 12.24 -3.10 -13.94
N LEU A 100 11.81 -1.85 -13.81
CA LEU A 100 10.46 -1.51 -13.37
C LEU A 100 9.47 -1.72 -14.53
N ARG A 101 8.49 -2.61 -14.33
CA ARG A 101 7.45 -2.90 -15.32
C ARG A 101 6.10 -2.29 -14.90
N PRO A 102 5.27 -1.81 -15.84
CA PRO A 102 3.99 -1.18 -15.52
C PRO A 102 3.02 -2.12 -14.78
N MET A 103 3.05 -3.42 -15.08
CA MET A 103 2.23 -4.46 -14.40
C MET A 103 2.61 -4.70 -12.93
N GLN A 104 3.75 -4.17 -12.49
CA GLN A 104 4.20 -4.27 -11.09
C GLN A 104 3.95 -2.97 -10.32
N ILE A 105 3.17 -2.05 -10.88
CA ILE A 105 2.95 -0.72 -10.32
C ILE A 105 1.46 -0.42 -10.20
N ALA A 106 1.02 0.06 -9.04
CA ALA A 106 -0.35 0.49 -8.85
C ALA A 106 -0.68 1.68 -9.76
N GLY A 107 -1.87 1.69 -10.35
CA GLY A 107 -2.26 2.75 -11.29
C GLY A 107 -2.30 4.18 -10.72
N LYS A 108 -2.28 4.34 -9.39
CA LYS A 108 -2.17 5.64 -8.69
C LYS A 108 -0.91 5.75 -7.82
N SER A 109 0.17 5.10 -8.21
CA SER A 109 1.43 5.14 -7.46
C SER A 109 2.05 6.53 -7.39
N ASN A 110 2.71 6.84 -6.27
CA ASN A 110 3.53 8.05 -6.11
C ASN A 110 4.92 7.92 -6.75
N LYS A 111 5.29 6.73 -7.25
CA LYS A 111 6.55 6.53 -7.95
C LYS A 111 6.61 7.38 -9.22
N LYS A 112 7.82 7.87 -9.52
CA LYS A 112 8.13 8.47 -10.81
C LYS A 112 8.55 7.39 -11.80
N ALA A 113 8.18 7.60 -13.05
CA ALA A 113 8.56 6.78 -14.18
C ALA A 113 8.87 7.69 -15.38
N TRP A 114 9.67 7.18 -16.30
CA TRP A 114 9.88 7.76 -17.61
C TRP A 114 8.74 7.38 -18.54
N TRP A 115 8.27 8.36 -19.29
CA TRP A 115 7.19 8.25 -20.27
C TRP A 115 7.72 8.59 -21.66
N LEU A 116 7.18 7.92 -22.68
CA LEU A 116 7.37 8.24 -24.09
C LEU A 116 5.99 8.53 -24.66
N GLY A 117 5.71 9.81 -24.89
CA GLY A 117 4.44 10.23 -25.47
C GLY A 117 4.36 9.90 -26.96
N LYS A 118 3.15 9.78 -27.50
CA LYS A 118 2.93 9.63 -28.96
C LYS A 118 3.51 10.78 -29.79
N CYS A 119 3.76 11.93 -29.16
CA CYS A 119 4.44 13.07 -29.75
C CYS A 119 5.97 12.90 -29.86
N GLY A 120 6.53 11.77 -29.43
CA GLY A 120 7.97 11.50 -29.44
C GLY A 120 8.74 12.10 -28.27
N HIS A 121 8.13 12.97 -27.46
CA HIS A 121 8.79 13.52 -26.29
C HIS A 121 8.91 12.48 -25.17
N GLU A 122 10.01 12.57 -24.43
CA GLU A 122 10.30 11.74 -23.28
C GLU A 122 10.36 12.60 -22.01
N TRP A 123 9.73 12.17 -20.93
CA TRP A 123 9.81 12.91 -19.66
C TRP A 123 9.61 12.02 -18.45
N GLU A 124 10.14 12.46 -17.31
CA GLU A 124 9.87 11.86 -16.02
C GLU A 124 8.66 12.53 -15.35
N ALA A 125 7.71 11.72 -14.87
CA ALA A 125 6.57 12.20 -14.08
C ALA A 125 6.06 11.13 -13.11
N ALA A 126 5.40 11.56 -12.04
CA ALA A 126 4.72 10.67 -11.10
C ALA A 126 3.49 10.01 -11.73
N ILE A 127 3.30 8.72 -11.47
CA ILE A 127 2.22 7.92 -12.10
C ILE A 127 0.84 8.43 -11.72
N TYR A 128 0.58 8.74 -10.45
CA TYR A 128 -0.71 9.32 -10.03
C TYR A 128 -1.04 10.61 -10.79
N SER A 129 -0.04 11.43 -11.10
CA SER A 129 -0.22 12.68 -11.83
C SER A 129 -0.56 12.43 -13.30
N ARG A 130 0.05 11.43 -13.93
CA ARG A 130 -0.30 11.01 -15.28
C ARG A 130 -1.69 10.38 -15.33
N ALA A 131 -2.01 9.53 -14.36
CA ALA A 131 -3.33 8.89 -14.22
C ALA A 131 -4.46 9.90 -13.99
N ALA A 132 -4.17 11.07 -13.44
CA ALA A 132 -5.09 12.20 -13.33
C ALA A 132 -5.25 13.01 -14.64
N GLY A 133 -4.66 12.56 -15.76
CA GLY A 133 -4.80 13.19 -17.06
C GLY A 133 -3.74 14.25 -17.39
N LYS A 134 -2.71 14.46 -16.55
CA LYS A 134 -1.61 15.36 -16.94
C LYS A 134 -0.78 14.72 -18.05
N GLY A 135 -0.83 15.27 -19.25
CA GLY A 135 -0.13 14.78 -20.43
C GLY A 135 1.31 15.27 -20.57
N CYS A 136 1.82 15.23 -21.79
CA CYS A 136 3.17 15.67 -22.14
C CYS A 136 3.40 17.15 -21.77
N PRO A 137 4.44 17.48 -20.96
CA PRO A 137 4.72 18.86 -20.57
C PRO A 137 5.20 19.72 -21.75
N TYR A 138 5.84 19.12 -22.76
CA TYR A 138 6.32 19.82 -23.95
C TYR A 138 5.17 20.21 -24.89
N CYS A 139 4.15 19.35 -25.04
CA CYS A 139 2.97 19.67 -25.86
C CYS A 139 2.08 20.76 -25.24
N HIS A 140 2.05 20.84 -23.91
CA HIS A 140 1.25 21.83 -23.18
C HIS A 140 2.07 23.05 -22.74
N GLY A 141 3.25 23.28 -23.34
CA GLY A 141 4.05 24.50 -23.15
C GLY A 141 4.65 24.68 -21.75
N LYS A 142 4.82 23.60 -20.96
CA LYS A 142 5.33 23.67 -19.58
C LYS A 142 6.84 23.40 -19.45
N LYS A 143 7.51 22.99 -20.53
CA LYS A 143 8.96 22.79 -20.62
C LYS A 143 9.45 23.13 -22.03
N GLU A 144 10.61 23.77 -22.13
CA GLU A 144 11.33 23.98 -23.38
C GLU A 144 11.95 22.65 -23.87
N ARG A 145 12.01 22.45 -25.20
CA ARG A 145 12.31 21.17 -25.88
C ARG A 145 13.62 20.52 -25.44
#